data_AF-A0A7V7WG07-F1
#
_entry.id   AF-A0A7V7WG07-F1
#
_cell.length_a   1.000
_cell.length_b   1.000
_cell.length_c   1.000
_cell.angle_alpha   90.00
_cell.angle_beta   90.00
_cell.angle_gamma   90.00
#
_symmetry.space_group_name_H-M   'P 1'
#
loop_
_entity.id
_entity.type
_entity.pdbx_description
1 polymer ?
#
loop_
_entity_poly.entity_id
_entity_poly.type
_entity_poly.pdbx_seq_one_letter_code
_entity_poly.pdbx_strand_id
1 'polypeptide(L)' 'MAARKLREVVANYEKERDLILIGAYESGSDPNVDYAIEKIEDVNNFLKQHVNDKIHLSESVEELKNLFM' A
#
# COMPACT_ATOMS: atom_id res chain seq x y z
N MET A 1 -14.83 1.72 -0.19
CA MET A 1 -14.09 0.48 -0.56
C MET A 1 -12.57 0.68 -0.61
N ALA A 2 -12.04 1.86 -1.00
CA ALA A 2 -10.60 2.15 -1.04
C ALA A 2 -9.82 1.80 0.25
N ALA A 3 -10.37 2.10 1.43
CA ALA A 3 -9.75 1.72 2.70
C ALA A 3 -9.56 0.19 2.88
N ARG A 4 -10.43 -0.62 2.27
CA ARG A 4 -10.29 -2.09 2.29
C ARG A 4 -9.14 -2.53 1.38
N LYS A 5 -9.06 -1.97 0.17
CA LYS A 5 -7.95 -2.21 -0.78
C LYS A 5 -6.60 -1.84 -0.17
N LEU A 6 -6.50 -0.70 0.52
CA LEU A 6 -5.28 -0.31 1.21
C LEU A 6 -4.86 -1.36 2.25
N ARG A 7 -5.79 -1.85 3.07
CA ARG A 7 -5.49 -2.90 4.05
C ARG A 7 -5.10 -4.23 3.38
N GLU A 8 -5.72 -4.57 2.26
CA GLU A 8 -5.36 -5.77 1.47
C GLU A 8 -3.92 -5.65 0.95
N VAL A 9 -3.52 -4.51 0.38
CA VAL A 9 -2.14 -4.25 -0.08
C VAL A 9 -1.15 -4.41 1.07
N VAL A 10 -1.38 -3.74 2.21
CA VAL A 10 -0.47 -3.83 3.37
C VAL A 10 -0.38 -5.27 3.87
N ALA A 11 -1.51 -5.96 4.01
CA ALA A 11 -1.53 -7.34 4.52
C ALA A 11 -0.80 -8.32 3.59
N ASN A 12 -1.01 -8.21 2.27
CA ASN A 12 -0.38 -9.09 1.29
C ASN A 12 1.13 -8.83 1.19
N TYR A 13 1.55 -7.56 1.23
CA TYR A 13 2.97 -7.22 1.26
C TYR A 13 3.65 -7.75 2.52
N GLU A 14 3.05 -7.51 3.69
CA GLU A 14 3.60 -7.95 4.98
C GLU A 14 3.69 -9.48 5.08
N LYS A 15 2.74 -10.21 4.50
CA LYS A 15 2.72 -11.68 4.49
C LYS A 15 3.95 -12.29 3.80
N GLU A 16 4.46 -11.66 2.74
CA GLU A 16 5.61 -12.16 1.96
C GLU A 16 6.85 -11.27 2.12
N ARG A 17 6.84 -10.30 3.04
CA ARG A 17 7.89 -9.27 3.18
C ARG A 17 9.28 -9.87 3.33
N ASP A 18 9.42 -10.92 4.13
CA ASP A 18 10.73 -11.52 4.37
C ASP A 18 11.32 -12.14 3.10
N LEU A 19 10.49 -12.79 2.27
CA LEU A 19 10.90 -13.33 0.96
C LEU A 19 11.24 -12.22 -0.02
N ILE A 20 10.47 -11.13 -0.03
CA ILE A 20 10.71 -9.95 -0.87
C ILE A 20 12.06 -9.31 -0.48
N LEU A 21 12.33 -9.12 0.81
CA LEU A 21 13.55 -8.46 1.31
C LEU A 21 14.83 -9.24 1.01
N ILE A 22 14.78 -10.57 1.05
CA ILE A 22 15.94 -11.42 0.69
C ILE A 22 16.03 -11.71 -0.81
N GLY A 23 15.09 -11.20 -1.62
CA GLY A 23 15.04 -11.42 -3.06
C GLY A 23 14.63 -12.83 -3.47
N ALA A 24 13.97 -13.58 -2.58
CA ALA A 24 13.50 -14.94 -2.83
C ALA A 24 12.04 -15.03 -3.30
N TYR A 25 11.32 -13.90 -3.35
CA TYR A 25 9.96 -13.86 -3.91
C TYR A 25 9.98 -13.89 -5.44
N GLU A 26 9.20 -14.80 -6.04
CA GLU A 26 9.08 -14.94 -7.50
C GLU A 26 7.83 -14.21 -8.01
N SER A 27 8.02 -13.22 -8.87
CA SER A 27 6.93 -12.46 -9.51
C SER A 27 6.00 -13.37 -10.31
N GLY A 28 4.69 -13.17 -10.18
CA GLY A 28 3.67 -14.00 -10.82
C GLY A 28 3.20 -15.20 -9.98
N SER A 29 3.81 -15.44 -8.81
CA SER A 29 3.42 -16.53 -7.92
C SER A 29 2.09 -16.29 -7.21
N ASP A 30 1.83 -15.05 -6.79
CA ASP A 30 0.55 -14.64 -6.20
C ASP A 30 0.17 -13.25 -6.72
N PRO A 31 -0.87 -13.13 -7.57
CA PRO A 31 -1.31 -11.86 -8.13
C PRO A 31 -1.62 -10.79 -7.08
N ASN A 32 -2.02 -11.18 -5.88
CA ASN A 32 -2.31 -10.24 -4.80
C ASN A 32 -1.05 -9.68 -4.16
N VAL A 33 0.01 -10.48 -4.07
CA VAL A 33 1.30 -10.06 -3.53
C VAL A 33 2.05 -9.25 -4.59
N ASP A 34 1.97 -9.64 -5.86
CA ASP A 34 2.51 -8.85 -6.97
C ASP A 34 1.89 -7.45 -6.98
N TYR A 35 0.55 -7.37 -6.93
CA TYR A 35 -0.15 -6.10 -6.82
C TYR A 35 0.25 -5.30 -5.56
N ALA A 36 0.47 -5.99 -4.45
CA ALA A 36 0.91 -5.34 -3.23
C ALA A 36 2.34 -4.77 -3.36
N ILE A 37 3.27 -5.50 -3.98
CA ILE A 37 4.63 -5.02 -4.27
C ILE A 37 4.59 -3.78 -5.16
N GLU A 38 3.73 -3.77 -6.19
CA GLU A 38 3.56 -2.61 -7.07
C GLU A 38 2.98 -1.39 -6.34
N LYS A 39 2.07 -1.60 -5.37
CA LYS A 39 1.34 -0.50 -4.70
C LYS A 39 1.89 -0.07 -3.34
N ILE A 40 2.81 -0.82 -2.75
CA ILE A 40 3.25 -0.59 -1.37
C ILE A 40 3.93 0.76 -1.19
N GLU A 41 4.66 1.26 -2.20
CA GLU A 41 5.32 2.56 -2.12
C GLU A 41 4.30 3.71 -2.07
N ASP A 42 3.31 3.70 -2.98
CA ASP A 42 2.21 4.67 -2.99
C ASP A 42 1.45 4.67 -1.66
N VAL A 43 1.13 3.47 -1.15
CA VAL A 43 0.43 3.30 0.13
C VAL A 43 1.27 3.83 1.30
N ASN A 44 2.56 3.52 1.33
CA ASN A 44 3.46 4.02 2.37
C ASN A 44 3.60 5.55 2.32
N ASN A 45 3.62 6.14 1.13
CA ASN A 45 3.67 7.59 0.99
C ASN A 45 2.39 8.26 1.51
N PHE A 46 1.22 7.67 1.25
CA PHE A 46 -0.05 8.14 1.83
C PHE A 46 -0.11 7.99 3.36
N LEU A 47 0.42 6.90 3.91
CA LEU A 47 0.40 6.65 5.36
C LEU A 47 1.43 7.48 6.14
N LYS A 48 2.44 8.03 5.47
CA LYS A 48 3.47 8.88 6.07
C LYS A 48 3.05 10.33 6.02
N GLN A 49 3.26 11.05 7.11
CA GLN A 49 2.95 12.48 7.21
C GLN A 49 3.99 13.16 8.11
N HIS A 50 4.42 14.37 7.75
CA HIS A 50 5.31 15.14 8.62
C HIS A 50 4.54 15.64 9.86
N VAL A 51 5.21 15.75 11.00
CA VAL A 51 4.58 16.12 12.29
C VAL A 51 3.85 17.46 12.29
N ASN A 52 4.22 18.35 11.37
CA ASN A 52 3.63 19.69 11.25
C ASN A 52 2.60 19.80 10.12
N ASP A 53 2.44 18.76 9.30
CA ASP A 53 1.48 18.77 8.20
C ASP A 53 0.08 18.61 8.77
N LYS A 54 -0.87 19.31 8.16
CA LYS A 54 -2.30 19.17 8.48
C LYS A 54 -3.03 18.91 7.19
N ILE A 55 -3.96 17.96 7.24
CA ILE A 55 -4.83 17.62 6.12
C ILE A 55 -6.27 17.56 6.63
N HIS A 56 -7.20 18.08 5.84
CA HIS A 56 -8.61 17.89 6.16
C HIS A 56 -9.04 16.45 5.85
N LEU A 57 -9.99 15.94 6.63
CA LEU A 57 -10.51 14.58 6.42
C LEU A 57 -11.01 14.36 4.99
N SER A 58 -11.66 15.37 4.40
CA SER A 58 -12.17 15.30 3.02
C SER A 58 -11.05 15.10 2.00
N GLU A 59 -9.93 15.81 2.17
CA GLU A 59 -8.76 15.73 1.30
C GLU A 59 -8.08 14.36 1.45
N SER A 60 -7.87 13.90 2.69
CA SER A 60 -7.28 12.58 2.96
C SER A 60 -8.14 11.43 2.39
N VAL A 61 -9.46 11.56 2.43
CA VAL A 61 -10.37 10.57 1.81
C VAL A 61 -10.29 10.58 0.29
N GLU A 62 -10.06 11.74 -0.32
CA GLU A 62 -9.88 11.88 -1.77
C GLU A 62 -8.54 11.29 -2.22
N GLU A 63 -7.45 11.61 -1.52
CA GLU A 63 -6.14 10.99 -1.75
C GLU A 63 -6.20 9.47 -1.64
N LEU A 64 -6.86 8.94 -0.59
CA LEU A 64 -7.05 7.49 -0.43
C LEU A 64 -7.78 6.85 -1.62
N LYS A 65 -8.76 7.54 -2.21
CA LYS A 65 -9.47 7.03 -3.39
C LYS A 65 -8.56 7.04 -4.61
N ASN A 66 -7.76 8.09 -4.78
CA ASN A 66 -6.86 8.28 -5.92
C ASN A 66 -5.74 7.23 -5.97
N LEU A 67 -5.37 6.62 -4.85
CA LEU A 67 -4.41 5.49 -4.83
C LEU A 67 -4.86 4.27 -5.65
N PHE A 68 -6.18 4.08 -5.80
CA PHE A 68 -6.80 2.88 -6.40
C PHE A 68 -7.80 3.19 -7.51
N MET A 69 -7.76 4.42 -8.04
CA MET A 69 -8.61 4.88 -9.15
C MET A 69 -7.91 4.66 -10.50
#